data_AF-A0AAW2IBY1-F1
#
_entry.id   AF-A0AAW2IBY1-F1
#
_cell.length_a   1.000
_cell.length_b   1.000
_cell.length_c   1.000
_cell.angle_alpha   90.00
_cell.angle_beta   90.00
_cell.angle_gamma   90.00
#
_symmetry.space_group_name_H-M   'P 1'
#
loop_
_entity.id
_entity.type
_entity.pdbx_description
1 polymer ?
#
loop_
_entity_poly.entity_id
_entity_poly.type
_entity_poly.pdbx_seq_one_letter_code
_entity_poly.pdbx_strand_id
1 'polypeptide(L)'
;MHVRPGNGFVPNFLLFKKTNVNGKNEEPLYTYLKRYCPATRDGFSDSKELMWNPLKVNDIRWNWEKFLVTRRGIPFMRYDPSTDPSVIAPDIEFLLQNDI
;
A
#
# COMPACT_ATOMS: atom_id res chain seq x y z
N MET A 1 -12.82 27.64 -2.27
CA MET A 1 -11.43 27.10 -2.24
C MET A 1 -11.55 25.62 -1.92
N HIS A 2 -11.27 24.75 -2.89
CA HIS A 2 -11.29 23.29 -2.72
C HIS A 2 -9.89 22.78 -3.02
N VAL A 3 -9.25 22.12 -2.05
CA VAL A 3 -7.93 21.52 -2.28
C VAL A 3 -8.11 20.16 -2.97
N ARG A 4 -8.64 19.14 -2.26
CA ARG A 4 -9.14 17.82 -2.71
C ARG A 4 -9.04 16.87 -1.50
N PRO A 5 -10.04 16.01 -1.21
CA PRO A 5 -11.36 15.89 -1.84
C PRO A 5 -12.25 17.12 -1.63
N GLY A 6 -11.97 17.93 -0.60
CA GLY A 6 -12.75 19.12 -0.26
C GLY A 6 -14.13 18.76 0.32
N ASN A 7 -15.08 19.70 0.25
CA ASN A 7 -16.48 19.51 0.68
C ASN A 7 -16.64 18.98 2.12
N GLY A 8 -15.78 19.38 3.05
CA GLY A 8 -15.85 18.90 4.43
C GLY A 8 -15.52 17.43 4.60
N PHE A 9 -14.88 16.79 3.60
CA PHE A 9 -14.44 15.40 3.73
C PHE A 9 -13.44 15.26 4.88
N VAL A 10 -13.73 14.33 5.79
CA VAL A 10 -12.85 13.93 6.89
C VAL A 10 -12.71 12.41 6.83
N PRO A 11 -11.47 11.87 6.77
CA PRO A 11 -11.25 10.43 6.86
C PRO A 11 -11.82 9.86 8.16
N ASN A 12 -12.56 8.76 8.07
CA ASN A 12 -13.10 8.03 9.21
C ASN A 12 -12.16 6.89 9.69
N PHE A 13 -10.90 6.95 9.28
CA PHE A 13 -9.86 5.98 9.61
C PHE A 13 -8.59 6.70 10.05
N LEU A 14 -7.70 5.95 10.69
CA LEU A 14 -6.47 6.51 11.24
C LEU A 14 -5.50 6.95 10.14
N LEU A 15 -5.03 8.19 10.23
CA LEU A 15 -3.89 8.68 9.48
C LEU A 15 -2.65 8.67 10.37
N PHE A 16 -1.54 8.21 9.81
CA PHE A 16 -0.24 8.21 10.46
C PHE A 16 0.60 9.39 9.97
N LYS A 17 1.71 9.65 10.68
CA LYS A 17 2.71 10.64 10.25
C LYS A 17 3.23 10.27 8.86
N LYS A 18 3.44 11.29 8.01
CA LYS A 18 4.10 11.10 6.71
C LYS A 18 5.46 10.42 6.89
N THR A 19 5.70 9.38 6.11
CA THR A 19 6.95 8.61 6.15
C THR A 19 7.36 8.11 4.77
N ASN A 20 8.58 7.57 4.67
CA ASN A 20 9.08 6.94 3.46
C ASN A 20 8.66 5.47 3.43
N VAL A 21 8.16 5.03 2.27
CA VAL A 21 7.76 3.63 2.06
C VAL A 21 8.75 2.85 1.19
N ASN A 22 9.69 3.58 0.57
CA ASN A 22 10.76 3.04 -0.28
C ASN A 22 12.11 3.72 0.03
N GLY A 23 13.19 3.12 -0.46
CA GLY A 23 14.55 3.65 -0.38
C GLY A 23 15.23 3.38 0.97
N LYS A 24 16.41 3.98 1.14
CA LYS A 24 17.30 3.75 2.29
C LYS A 24 16.65 4.00 3.65
N ASN A 25 15.73 4.96 3.72
CA ASN A 25 15.09 5.41 4.95
C ASN A 25 13.62 4.98 5.04
N GLU A 26 13.23 3.92 4.35
CA GLU A 26 11.86 3.37 4.44
C GLU A 26 11.56 2.87 5.86
N GLU A 27 10.30 3.02 6.30
CA GLU A 27 9.90 2.46 7.59
C GLU A 27 10.01 0.92 7.60
N PRO A 28 10.43 0.32 8.73
CA PRO A 28 10.55 -1.13 8.86
C PRO A 28 9.26 -1.89 8.54
N LEU A 29 8.10 -1.30 8.81
CA LEU A 29 6.80 -1.87 8.45
C LEU A 29 6.69 -2.11 6.94
N TYR A 30 7.08 -1.15 6.12
CA TYR A 30 7.01 -1.30 4.66
C TYR A 30 8.08 -2.24 4.13
N THR A 31 9.26 -2.33 4.77
CA THR A 31 10.22 -3.41 4.45
C THR A 31 9.62 -4.79 4.70
N TYR A 32 8.92 -4.97 5.84
CA TYR A 32 8.21 -6.20 6.17
C TYR A 32 7.13 -6.52 5.12
N LEU A 33 6.20 -5.59 4.86
CA LEU A 33 5.10 -5.80 3.93
C LEU A 33 5.58 -6.13 2.49
N LYS A 34 6.58 -5.40 1.98
CA LYS A 34 7.12 -5.59 0.63
C LYS A 34 7.89 -6.91 0.45
N ARG A 35 8.26 -7.59 1.54
CA ARG A 35 8.98 -8.87 1.48
C ARG A 35 8.05 -10.07 1.24
N TYR A 36 6.81 -10.00 1.71
CA TYR A 36 5.88 -11.15 1.67
C TYR A 36 5.15 -11.27 0.34
N CYS A 37 4.76 -10.15 -0.27
CA CYS A 37 4.01 -10.14 -1.52
C CYS A 37 4.87 -9.60 -2.67
N PRO A 38 4.88 -10.25 -3.85
CA PRO A 38 5.54 -9.74 -5.06
C PRO A 38 5.08 -8.32 -5.42
N ALA A 39 5.89 -7.59 -6.19
CA ALA A 39 5.48 -6.29 -6.70
C ALA A 39 4.23 -6.38 -7.59
N THR A 40 3.42 -5.33 -7.62
CA THR A 40 2.15 -5.30 -8.38
C THR A 40 2.35 -5.03 -9.88
N ARG A 41 3.55 -4.57 -10.28
CA ARG A 41 3.92 -4.27 -11.66
C ARG A 41 5.39 -4.58 -11.91
N ASP A 42 5.71 -4.97 -13.14
CA ASP A 42 7.08 -5.30 -13.54
C ASP A 42 8.01 -4.08 -13.55
N GLY A 43 7.47 -2.90 -13.91
CA GLY A 43 8.22 -1.66 -14.02
C GLY A 43 7.76 -0.57 -13.07
N PHE A 44 8.58 0.49 -12.99
CA PHE A 44 8.22 1.76 -12.37
C PHE A 44 7.77 2.77 -13.42
N SER A 45 7.17 3.86 -12.95
CA SER A 45 7.12 5.13 -13.70
C SER A 45 8.54 5.63 -14.02
N ASP A 46 8.66 6.70 -14.81
CA ASP A 46 9.97 7.27 -15.15
C ASP A 46 10.81 7.50 -13.88
N SER A 47 12.02 6.93 -13.86
CA SER A 47 12.96 7.02 -12.75
C SER A 47 13.21 8.45 -12.27
N LYS A 48 13.05 9.46 -13.13
CA LYS A 48 13.17 10.89 -12.78
C LYS A 48 12.06 11.38 -11.85
N GLU A 49 10.92 10.70 -11.85
CA GLU A 49 9.78 10.98 -10.96
C GLU A 49 9.92 10.28 -9.60
N LEU A 50 10.89 9.36 -9.47
CA LEU A 50 11.10 8.57 -8.26
C LEU A 50 12.14 9.25 -7.38
N MET A 51 11.69 9.74 -6.22
CA MET A 51 12.52 10.52 -5.30
C MET A 51 13.18 9.66 -4.22
N TRP A 52 13.51 8.39 -4.51
CA TRP A 52 14.15 7.47 -3.55
C TRP A 52 15.27 6.64 -4.16
N ASN A 53 16.18 6.18 -3.31
CA ASN A 53 17.30 5.32 -3.67
C ASN A 53 17.66 4.42 -2.46
N PRO A 54 18.10 3.17 -2.67
CA PRO A 54 18.16 2.45 -3.94
C PRO A 54 16.77 2.01 -4.42
N LEU A 55 16.64 1.81 -5.73
CA LEU A 55 15.47 1.14 -6.31
C LEU A 55 15.59 -0.37 -6.06
N LYS A 56 14.52 -0.99 -5.57
CA LYS A 56 14.42 -2.44 -5.35
C LYS A 56 13.26 -3.01 -6.13
N VAL A 57 13.39 -4.25 -6.59
CA VAL A 57 12.33 -4.96 -7.34
C VAL A 57 10.97 -4.89 -6.62
N ASN A 58 10.94 -5.00 -5.30
CA ASN A 58 9.68 -5.04 -4.54
C ASN A 58 9.15 -3.66 -4.09
N ASP A 59 9.77 -2.54 -4.47
CA ASP A 59 9.32 -1.21 -4.04
C ASP A 59 7.86 -0.92 -4.39
N ILE A 60 7.19 -0.13 -3.56
CA ILE A 60 5.82 0.35 -3.84
C ILE A 60 5.85 1.20 -5.11
N ARG A 61 4.93 0.92 -6.04
CA ARG A 61 4.92 1.46 -7.40
C ARG A 61 4.33 2.86 -7.46
N TRP A 62 3.29 3.14 -6.67
CA TRP A 62 2.66 4.45 -6.63
C TRP A 62 1.81 4.69 -5.37
N ASN A 63 1.29 5.91 -5.25
CA ASN A 63 0.27 6.26 -4.26
C ASN A 63 -0.96 5.35 -4.42
N TRP A 64 -1.56 4.95 -3.30
CA TRP A 64 -2.72 4.05 -3.22
C TRP A 64 -2.43 2.58 -3.46
N GLU A 65 -1.19 2.10 -3.38
CA GLU A 65 -0.93 0.66 -3.25
C GLU A 65 -1.41 0.14 -1.88
N LYS A 66 -1.93 -1.09 -1.84
CA LYS A 66 -2.71 -1.58 -0.68
C LYS A 66 -2.17 -2.94 -0.25
N PHE A 67 -2.16 -3.17 1.06
CA PHE A 67 -1.78 -4.46 1.65
C PHE A 67 -2.93 -4.92 2.54
N LEU A 68 -3.37 -6.15 2.34
CA LEU A 68 -4.30 -6.84 3.24
C LEU A 68 -3.49 -7.74 4.16
N VAL A 69 -3.71 -7.60 5.46
CA VAL A 69 -2.97 -8.29 6.53
C VAL A 69 -3.98 -9.10 7.34
N THR A 70 -3.65 -10.35 7.64
CA THR A 70 -4.53 -11.23 8.42
C THR A 70 -4.61 -10.81 9.89
N ARG A 71 -5.57 -11.37 10.63
CA ARG A 71 -5.72 -11.13 12.08
C ARG A 71 -4.46 -11.51 12.89
N ARG A 72 -3.65 -12.43 12.35
CA ARG A 72 -2.38 -12.88 12.95
C ARG A 72 -1.19 -11.97 12.61
N GLY A 73 -1.43 -10.88 11.89
CA GLY A 73 -0.40 -9.93 11.49
C GLY A 73 0.43 -10.36 10.28
N ILE A 74 -0.01 -11.36 9.52
CA ILE A 74 0.72 -11.88 8.35
C ILE A 74 0.17 -11.22 7.08
N PRO A 75 1.01 -10.69 6.16
CA PRO A 75 0.54 -10.15 4.90
C PRO A 75 -0.11 -11.25 4.05
N PHE A 76 -1.35 -11.01 3.63
CA PHE A 76 -2.15 -11.96 2.82
C PHE A 76 -2.04 -11.63 1.33
N MET A 77 -2.25 -10.37 0.97
CA MET A 77 -2.32 -9.94 -0.43
C MET A 77 -1.87 -8.49 -0.59
N ARG A 78 -1.34 -8.18 -1.78
CA ARG A 78 -0.90 -6.85 -2.17
C ARG A 78 -1.60 -6.46 -3.46
N TYR A 79 -2.18 -5.27 -3.49
CA TYR A 79 -3.03 -4.81 -4.60
C TYR A 79 -2.43 -3.57 -5.25
N ASP A 80 -2.57 -3.53 -6.57
CA ASP A 80 -2.09 -2.43 -7.39
C ASP A 80 -2.75 -1.09 -7.02
N PRO A 81 -2.06 0.05 -7.20
CA PRO A 81 -2.66 1.37 -7.07
C PRO A 81 -4.01 1.54 -7.76
N SER A 82 -4.19 1.00 -8.97
CA SER A 82 -5.43 1.12 -9.74
C SER A 82 -6.53 0.13 -9.35
N THR A 83 -6.26 -0.82 -8.44
CA THR A 83 -7.29 -1.72 -7.93
C THR A 83 -8.35 -0.94 -7.18
N ASP A 84 -9.60 -1.02 -7.64
CA ASP A 84 -10.74 -0.40 -6.98
C ASP A 84 -10.96 -1.03 -5.58
N PRO A 85 -11.16 -0.24 -4.51
CA PRO A 85 -11.38 -0.81 -3.18
C PRO A 85 -12.53 -1.82 -3.10
N SER A 86 -13.57 -1.68 -3.92
CA SER A 86 -14.72 -2.61 -3.94
C SER A 86 -14.32 -4.03 -4.33
N VAL A 87 -13.31 -4.21 -5.17
CA VAL A 87 -12.86 -5.55 -5.58
C VAL A 87 -12.06 -6.27 -4.48
N ILE A 88 -11.66 -5.56 -3.43
CA ILE A 88 -10.93 -6.12 -2.27
C ILE A 88 -11.90 -6.67 -1.22
N ALA A 89 -13.16 -6.23 -1.23
CA ALA A 89 -14.16 -6.64 -0.23
C ALA A 89 -14.32 -8.16 -0.08
N PRO A 90 -14.36 -8.97 -1.17
CA PRO A 90 -14.46 -10.43 -1.03
C PRO A 90 -13.28 -11.06 -0.27
N ASP A 91 -12.06 -10.55 -0.47
CA ASP A 91 -10.87 -11.05 0.24
C ASP A 91 -10.92 -10.70 1.73
N ILE A 92 -11.47 -9.53 2.08
CA ILE A 92 -11.70 -9.12 3.47
C ILE A 92 -12.73 -10.04 4.13
N GLU A 93 -13.86 -10.28 3.48
CA GLU A 93 -14.91 -11.19 3.99
C GLU A 93 -14.36 -12.61 4.19
N PHE A 94 -13.54 -13.09 3.26
CA PHE A 94 -12.86 -14.36 3.39
C PHE A 94 -11.99 -14.43 4.66
N LEU A 95 -11.18 -13.40 4.93
CA LEU A 95 -10.33 -13.35 6.14
C LEU A 95 -11.12 -13.12 7.44
N LEU A 96 -12.33 -12.58 7.37
CA LEU A 96 -13.21 -12.46 8.54
C LEU A 96 -13.84 -13.80 8.92
N GLN A 97 -14.14 -14.63 7.93
CA GLN A 97 -14.77 -15.94 8.11
C GLN A 97 -13.76 -17.06 8.41
N ASN A 98 -12.51 -16.90 7.97
CA ASN A 98 -11.46 -17.90 8.13
C ASN A 98 -10.36 -17.37 9.06
N ASP A 99 -10.11 -18.08 10.17
CA ASP A 99 -9.08 -17.70 11.15
C ASP A 99 -7.68 -18.16 10.69
N ILE A 100 -7.19 -17.56 9.60
CA ILE A 100 -5.87 -17.81 9.00
C ILE A 100 -4.90 -16.66 9.20
#